data_AF-B7R0H6-F1
#
_entry.id   AF-B7R0H6-F1
#
_cell.length_a   1.000
_cell.length_b   1.000
_cell.length_c   1.000
_cell.angle_alpha   90.00
_cell.angle_beta   90.00
_cell.angle_gamma   90.00
#
_symmetry.space_group_name_H-M   'P 1'
#
loop_
_entity.id
_entity.type
_entity.pdbx_description
1 polymer ?
#
loop_
_entity_poly.entity_id
_entity_poly.type
_entity_poly.pdbx_seq_one_letter_code
_entity_poly.pdbx_strand_id
1 'polypeptide(L)'
;MLIFIISAVQWWAYENAKKEILSLPCDPNVTPYRAEVTSFLPPEELLKKGIGHRYDYSGELEFVIAKKLGRKSPGYDDLLYAASLYLNASIESLRQNIAKGDPDHIRLSFEFFQRNYVVLKLAREYGRRNLTEVILKPSPPLGWVLMGKEGLRELASLMGLKVVFLATFLTFAIFAAFFLWLIIVAKMRIRPRVLKQIVAFALFVLISTAAGWGVVQVAKAVLGENDGWTSTHNHECLRVRYYELYEKLYDESLEYTYSHKERVSCEAFKYLEHELSQSEIEKLRKALSLNCSS
;
A
#
# COMPACT_ATOMS: atom_id res chain seq x y z
N MET A 1 -17.10 -21.11 26.05
CA MET A 1 -16.05 -20.39 26.80
C MET A 1 -14.68 -20.51 26.15
N LEU A 2 -14.21 -21.73 25.83
CA LEU A 2 -12.89 -21.96 25.20
C LEU A 2 -12.69 -21.20 23.87
N ILE A 3 -13.72 -21.16 23.00
CA ILE A 3 -13.69 -20.45 21.72
C ILE A 3 -13.48 -18.93 21.91
N PHE A 4 -14.15 -18.32 22.89
CA PHE A 4 -14.00 -16.89 23.19
C PHE A 4 -12.61 -16.54 23.74
N ILE A 5 -12.04 -17.41 24.59
CA ILE A 5 -10.68 -17.23 25.12
C ILE A 5 -9.67 -17.32 23.98
N ILE A 6 -9.82 -18.32 23.12
CA ILE A 6 -8.98 -18.52 21.94
C ILE A 6 -9.04 -17.28 21.04
N SER A 7 -10.22 -16.78 20.68
CA SER A 7 -10.36 -15.58 19.85
C SER A 7 -9.76 -14.32 20.50
N ALA A 8 -9.89 -14.16 21.82
CA ALA A 8 -9.29 -13.04 22.54
C ALA A 8 -7.76 -13.10 22.54
N VAL A 9 -7.17 -14.29 22.72
CA VAL A 9 -5.72 -14.50 22.64
C VAL A 9 -5.20 -14.20 21.23
N GLN A 10 -5.93 -14.61 20.20
CA GLN A 10 -5.58 -14.31 18.81
C GLN A 10 -5.62 -12.81 18.51
N TRP A 11 -6.65 -12.11 18.98
CA TRP A 11 -6.77 -10.66 18.83
C TRP A 11 -5.60 -9.95 19.49
N TRP A 12 -5.27 -10.34 20.72
CA TRP A 12 -4.14 -9.77 21.46
C TRP A 12 -2.80 -10.02 20.76
N ALA A 13 -2.57 -11.25 20.29
CA ALA A 13 -1.35 -11.60 19.57
C ALA A 13 -1.22 -10.81 18.25
N TYR A 14 -2.32 -10.63 17.52
CA TYR A 14 -2.36 -9.82 16.30
C TYR A 14 -2.06 -8.34 16.57
N GLU A 15 -2.68 -7.73 17.58
CA GLU A 15 -2.43 -6.33 17.93
C GLU A 15 -0.99 -6.10 18.40
N ASN A 16 -0.38 -7.05 19.12
CA ASN A 16 1.03 -6.98 19.47
C ASN A 16 1.94 -7.07 18.24
N ALA A 17 1.71 -8.04 17.36
CA ALA A 17 2.48 -8.17 16.12
C ALA A 17 2.33 -6.93 15.23
N LYS A 18 1.13 -6.37 15.15
CA LYS A 18 0.88 -5.12 14.45
C LYS A 18 1.71 -3.98 15.03
N LYS A 19 1.71 -3.79 16.34
CA LYS A 19 2.53 -2.75 17.00
C LYS A 19 4.02 -2.94 16.72
N GLU A 20 4.51 -4.18 16.79
CA GLU A 20 5.91 -4.49 16.53
C GLU A 20 6.29 -4.19 15.08
N ILE A 21 5.48 -4.63 14.10
CA ILE A 21 5.72 -4.34 12.69
C ILE A 21 5.71 -2.84 12.41
N LEU A 22 4.76 -2.10 13.00
CA LEU A 22 4.68 -0.65 12.82
C LEU A 22 5.80 0.13 13.50
N SER A 23 6.57 -0.51 14.38
CA SER A 23 7.78 0.09 14.95
C SER A 23 8.99 -0.03 14.01
N LEU A 24 8.93 -0.90 13.01
CA LEU A 24 9.99 -1.05 12.00
C LEU A 24 10.00 0.17 11.07
N PRO A 25 11.15 0.53 10.48
CA PRO A 25 11.20 1.59 9.48
C PRO A 25 10.35 1.24 8.26
N CYS A 26 9.84 2.24 7.56
CA CYS A 26 9.14 2.01 6.30
C CYS A 26 10.12 1.56 5.21
N ASP A 27 9.86 0.43 4.55
CA ASP A 27 10.63 -0.01 3.37
C ASP A 27 9.66 -0.48 2.27
N PRO A 28 9.26 0.41 1.34
CA PRO A 28 8.22 0.10 0.37
C PRO A 28 8.74 -0.61 -0.90
N ASN A 29 10.06 -0.84 -1.02
CA ASN A 29 10.69 -1.34 -2.25
C ASN A 29 10.28 -2.79 -2.60
N VAL A 30 9.89 -3.12 -3.82
CA VAL A 30 9.53 -4.52 -4.19
C VAL A 30 10.62 -5.53 -3.81
N THR A 31 10.33 -6.59 -3.05
CA THR A 31 11.32 -7.64 -2.72
C THR A 31 11.35 -8.76 -3.77
N PRO A 32 12.50 -9.42 -3.99
CA PRO A 32 12.59 -10.56 -4.91
C PRO A 32 11.81 -11.80 -4.51
N TYR A 33 11.59 -12.00 -3.20
CA TYR A 33 10.95 -13.18 -2.64
C TYR A 33 9.74 -12.80 -1.79
N ARG A 34 8.77 -13.72 -1.71
CA ARG A 34 7.52 -13.62 -0.95
C ARG A 34 7.27 -14.90 -0.15
N ALA A 35 6.97 -14.72 1.13
CA ALA A 35 6.53 -15.78 2.02
C ALA A 35 5.17 -15.42 2.64
N GLU A 36 4.14 -16.18 2.29
CA GLU A 36 2.81 -16.04 2.89
C GLU A 36 2.71 -17.03 4.05
N VAL A 37 2.49 -16.51 5.25
CA VAL A 37 2.34 -17.32 6.47
C VAL A 37 0.91 -17.18 6.94
N THR A 38 0.17 -18.28 6.86
CA THR A 38 -1.13 -18.39 7.53
C THR A 38 -0.88 -19.08 8.86
N SER A 39 -1.02 -18.35 9.95
CA SER A 39 -0.83 -18.92 11.29
C SER A 39 -1.90 -18.43 12.24
N PHE A 40 -2.21 -19.28 13.21
CA PHE A 40 -3.13 -18.94 14.30
C PHE A 40 -2.55 -17.88 15.24
N LEU A 41 -1.22 -17.85 15.35
CA LEU A 41 -0.43 -16.87 16.10
C LEU A 41 0.71 -16.33 15.21
N PRO A 42 1.02 -15.03 15.24
CA PRO A 42 2.15 -14.47 14.52
C PRO A 42 3.47 -15.16 14.91
N PRO A 43 4.33 -15.53 13.94
CA PRO A 43 5.61 -16.17 14.22
C PRO A 43 6.63 -15.16 14.79
N GLU A 44 6.77 -15.11 16.12
CA GLU A 44 7.63 -14.15 16.84
C GLU A 44 9.08 -14.11 16.33
N GLU A 45 9.64 -15.26 15.96
CA GLU A 45 11.02 -15.31 15.44
C GLU A 45 11.20 -14.56 14.11
N LEU A 46 10.15 -14.50 13.29
CA LEU A 46 10.18 -13.75 12.04
C LEU A 46 9.99 -12.26 12.30
N LEU A 47 9.09 -11.90 13.23
CA LEU A 47 8.84 -10.51 13.64
C LEU A 47 10.12 -9.83 14.13
N LYS A 48 10.89 -10.51 14.99
CA LYS A 48 12.19 -10.01 15.51
C LYS A 48 13.25 -9.82 14.43
N LYS A 49 13.10 -10.45 13.27
CA LYS A 49 14.03 -10.34 12.13
C LYS A 49 13.57 -9.31 11.10
N GLY A 50 12.44 -8.64 11.36
CA GLY A 50 11.92 -7.57 10.53
C GLY A 50 12.92 -6.42 10.43
N ILE A 51 13.19 -5.98 9.20
CA ILE A 51 14.05 -4.82 8.91
C ILE A 51 13.27 -3.64 8.35
N GLY A 52 12.00 -3.85 8.00
CA GLY A 52 11.09 -2.81 7.53
C GLY A 52 9.66 -3.33 7.43
N HIS A 53 8.69 -2.43 7.33
CA HIS A 53 7.28 -2.77 7.15
C HIS A 53 6.72 -2.25 5.83
N ARG A 54 5.59 -2.83 5.42
CA ARG A 54 4.76 -2.38 4.29
C ARG A 54 3.30 -2.48 4.68
N TYR A 55 2.45 -1.73 3.99
CA TYR A 55 1.01 -1.89 4.09
C TYR A 55 0.41 -2.38 2.77
N ASP A 56 -0.38 -3.45 2.88
CA ASP A 56 -1.45 -3.77 1.94
C ASP A 56 -2.81 -3.63 2.64
N TYR A 57 -3.85 -3.35 1.87
CA TYR A 57 -5.11 -2.76 2.33
C TYR A 57 -6.12 -3.78 2.93
N SER A 58 -5.68 -4.94 3.43
CA SER A 58 -6.57 -6.08 3.71
C SER A 58 -6.54 -6.65 5.14
N GLY A 59 -5.90 -5.96 6.08
CA GLY A 59 -5.71 -6.49 7.45
C GLY A 59 -4.68 -7.62 7.55
N GLU A 60 -3.97 -7.89 6.46
CA GLU A 60 -2.71 -8.63 6.45
C GLU A 60 -1.60 -7.76 7.09
N LEU A 61 -0.68 -8.38 7.82
CA LEU A 61 0.50 -7.68 8.34
C LEU A 61 1.70 -8.02 7.48
N GLU A 62 2.33 -7.00 6.89
CA GLU A 62 3.46 -7.18 5.98
C GLU A 62 4.75 -6.57 6.51
N PHE A 63 5.84 -7.33 6.42
CA PHE A 63 7.17 -6.87 6.81
C PHE A 63 8.26 -7.52 5.96
N VAL A 64 9.45 -6.94 6.00
CA VAL A 64 10.60 -7.31 5.19
C VAL A 64 11.66 -7.96 6.07
N ILE A 65 12.31 -9.01 5.55
CA ILE A 65 13.45 -9.65 6.23
C ILE A 65 14.64 -9.80 5.27
N ALA A 66 15.86 -9.74 5.82
CA ALA A 66 17.11 -9.99 5.11
C ALA A 66 17.44 -11.50 5.01
N LYS A 67 16.48 -12.31 4.58
CA LYS A 67 16.67 -13.73 4.29
C LYS A 67 15.88 -14.11 3.05
N LYS A 68 16.36 -15.08 2.28
CA LYS A 68 15.59 -15.74 1.21
C LYS A 68 14.65 -16.77 1.83
N LEU A 69 13.34 -16.49 1.82
CA LEU A 69 12.28 -17.39 2.26
C LEU A 69 11.16 -17.45 1.21
N GLY A 70 10.43 -18.56 1.18
CA GLY A 70 9.27 -18.72 0.31
C GLY A 70 9.64 -18.80 -1.18
N ARG A 71 8.73 -18.29 -2.02
CA ARG A 71 8.84 -18.32 -3.49
C ARG A 71 9.28 -16.96 -4.02
N LYS A 72 9.62 -16.90 -5.29
CA LYS A 72 9.85 -15.63 -6.00
C LYS A 72 8.58 -14.77 -5.93
N SER A 73 8.73 -13.47 -5.70
CA SER A 73 7.59 -12.56 -5.62
C SER A 73 6.99 -12.38 -7.02
N PRO A 74 5.65 -12.47 -7.19
CA PRO A 74 5.01 -12.24 -8.49
C PRO A 74 5.39 -10.88 -9.10
N GLY A 75 5.46 -9.81 -8.29
CA GLY A 75 5.86 -8.49 -8.78
C GLY A 75 7.31 -8.44 -9.30
N TYR A 76 8.18 -9.32 -8.81
CA TYR A 76 9.54 -9.45 -9.34
C TYR A 76 9.57 -10.27 -10.64
N ASP A 77 8.69 -11.26 -10.81
CA ASP A 77 8.50 -11.95 -12.09
C ASP A 77 7.95 -11.00 -13.16
N ASP A 78 6.96 -10.17 -12.81
CA ASP A 78 6.39 -9.15 -13.70
C ASP A 78 7.47 -8.13 -14.14
N LEU A 79 8.34 -7.71 -13.22
CA LEU A 79 9.48 -6.83 -13.52
C LEU A 79 10.42 -7.45 -14.56
N LEU A 80 10.82 -8.72 -14.35
CA LEU A 80 11.72 -9.40 -15.28
C LEU A 80 11.06 -9.65 -16.64
N TYR A 81 9.77 -9.98 -16.64
CA TYR A 81 9.00 -10.16 -17.86
C TYR A 81 8.94 -8.86 -18.66
N ALA A 82 8.59 -7.74 -18.01
CA ALA A 82 8.56 -6.43 -18.65
C ALA A 82 9.94 -6.03 -19.21
N ALA A 83 11.01 -6.16 -18.41
CA ALA A 83 12.37 -5.84 -18.85
C ALA A 83 12.81 -6.72 -20.04
N SER A 84 12.45 -8.00 -20.05
CA SER A 84 12.72 -8.89 -21.19
C SER A 84 11.93 -8.49 -22.44
N LEU A 85 10.69 -8.06 -22.28
CA LEU A 85 9.84 -7.62 -23.39
C LEU A 85 10.41 -6.36 -24.05
N TYR A 86 10.81 -5.37 -23.25
CA TYR A 86 11.45 -4.15 -23.76
C TYR A 86 12.80 -4.42 -24.42
N LEU A 87 13.61 -5.32 -23.85
CA LEU A 87 14.85 -5.77 -24.50
C LEU A 87 14.57 -6.40 -25.86
N ASN A 88 13.62 -7.32 -25.97
CA ASN A 88 13.28 -7.98 -27.23
C ASN A 88 12.75 -6.97 -28.27
N ALA A 89 11.91 -6.03 -27.86
CA ALA A 89 11.44 -4.95 -28.75
C ALA A 89 12.60 -4.07 -29.25
N SER A 90 13.59 -3.80 -28.41
CA SER A 90 14.78 -3.05 -28.81
C SER A 90 15.68 -3.82 -29.78
N ILE A 91 15.79 -5.15 -29.67
CA ILE A 91 16.49 -6.01 -30.63
C ILE A 91 15.80 -5.95 -32.00
N GLU A 92 14.47 -6.06 -32.02
CA GLU A 92 13.70 -6.00 -33.26
C GLU A 92 13.84 -4.63 -33.95
N SER A 93 13.76 -3.54 -33.20
CA SER A 93 14.03 -2.18 -33.71
C SER A 93 15.45 -2.06 -34.27
N LEU A 94 16.45 -2.61 -33.58
CA LEU A 94 17.84 -2.63 -34.03
C LEU A 94 17.98 -3.39 -35.36
N ARG A 95 17.38 -4.58 -35.49
CA ARG A 95 17.38 -5.36 -36.75
C ARG A 95 16.80 -4.56 -37.92
N GLN A 96 15.68 -3.88 -37.70
CA GLN A 96 15.05 -3.05 -38.73
C GLN A 96 15.97 -1.91 -39.18
N ASN A 97 16.69 -1.28 -38.26
CA ASN A 97 17.61 -0.20 -38.60
C ASN A 97 18.93 -0.71 -39.22
N ILE A 98 19.41 -1.90 -38.82
CA ILE A 98 20.51 -2.60 -39.52
C ILE A 98 20.13 -2.92 -40.96
N ALA A 99 18.88 -3.36 -41.21
CA ALA A 99 18.38 -3.67 -42.54
C ALA A 99 18.32 -2.42 -43.45
N LYS A 100 17.97 -1.26 -42.88
CA LYS A 100 17.98 0.04 -43.58
C LYS A 100 19.38 0.55 -43.88
N GLY A 101 20.37 0.20 -43.05
CA GLY A 101 21.79 0.45 -43.32
C GLY A 101 22.28 1.86 -43.00
N ASP A 102 21.47 2.70 -42.35
CA ASP A 102 21.88 4.04 -41.88
C ASP A 102 22.70 3.92 -40.57
N PRO A 103 24.00 4.26 -40.56
CA PRO A 103 24.86 4.14 -39.39
C PRO A 103 24.37 4.93 -38.17
N ASP A 104 23.79 6.11 -38.37
CA ASP A 104 23.36 6.96 -37.25
C ASP A 104 22.13 6.37 -36.55
N HIS A 105 21.16 5.88 -37.34
CA HIS A 105 20.00 5.17 -36.81
C HIS A 105 20.37 3.83 -36.15
N ILE A 106 21.37 3.12 -36.68
CA ILE A 106 21.90 1.90 -36.04
C ILE A 106 22.51 2.24 -34.68
N ARG A 107 23.32 3.31 -34.59
CA ARG A 107 23.94 3.74 -33.33
C ARG A 107 22.90 4.11 -32.27
N LEU A 108 21.89 4.92 -32.63
CA LEU A 108 20.82 5.30 -31.71
C LEU A 108 20.00 4.10 -31.24
N SER A 109 19.72 3.15 -32.13
CA SER A 109 19.00 1.92 -31.77
C SER A 109 19.82 1.02 -30.87
N PHE A 110 21.13 0.97 -31.09
CA PHE A 110 22.05 0.25 -30.21
C PHE A 110 22.09 0.88 -28.82
N GLU A 111 22.17 2.21 -28.69
CA GLU A 111 22.11 2.90 -27.39
C GLU A 111 20.81 2.58 -26.63
N PHE A 112 19.67 2.55 -27.33
CA PHE A 112 18.40 2.15 -26.74
C PHE A 112 18.39 0.67 -26.30
N PHE A 113 18.93 -0.23 -27.13
CA PHE A 113 19.11 -1.64 -26.77
C PHE A 113 20.03 -1.80 -25.55
N GLN A 114 21.17 -1.11 -25.52
CA GLN A 114 22.13 -1.16 -24.40
C GLN A 114 21.46 -0.78 -23.08
N ARG A 115 20.63 0.26 -23.09
CA ARG A 115 19.90 0.69 -21.90
C ARG A 115 18.96 -0.41 -21.40
N ASN A 116 18.14 -0.98 -22.28
CA ASN A 116 17.23 -2.07 -21.91
C ASN A 116 17.98 -3.33 -21.46
N TYR A 117 19.15 -3.61 -22.05
CA TYR A 117 20.03 -4.70 -21.62
C TYR A 117 20.51 -4.48 -20.18
N VAL A 118 20.97 -3.26 -19.85
CA VAL A 118 21.41 -2.91 -18.50
C VAL A 118 20.25 -2.97 -17.51
N VAL A 119 19.05 -2.52 -17.87
CA VAL A 119 17.86 -2.65 -17.00
C VAL A 119 17.59 -4.11 -16.64
N LEU A 120 17.58 -5.01 -17.63
CA LEU A 120 17.37 -6.43 -17.37
C LEU A 120 18.51 -7.01 -16.50
N LYS A 121 19.75 -6.58 -16.71
CA LYS A 121 20.90 -6.97 -15.88
C LYS A 121 20.73 -6.52 -14.44
N LEU A 122 20.43 -5.24 -14.20
CA LEU A 122 20.21 -4.70 -12.85
C LEU A 122 19.01 -5.38 -12.18
N ALA A 123 17.93 -5.64 -12.91
CA ALA A 123 16.79 -6.39 -12.39
C ALA A 123 17.18 -7.81 -11.97
N ARG A 124 18.02 -8.52 -12.74
CA ARG A 124 18.55 -9.85 -12.37
C ARG A 124 19.47 -9.79 -11.15
N GLU A 125 20.32 -8.78 -11.07
CA GLU A 125 21.19 -8.54 -9.90
C GLU A 125 20.36 -8.24 -8.64
N TYR A 126 19.29 -7.46 -8.78
CA TYR A 126 18.33 -7.21 -7.72
C TYR A 126 17.72 -8.52 -7.18
N GLY A 127 17.39 -9.47 -8.06
CA GLY A 127 16.85 -10.78 -7.68
C GLY A 127 17.78 -11.69 -6.90
N ARG A 128 19.09 -11.41 -6.92
CA ARG A 128 20.09 -12.14 -6.13
C ARG A 128 20.10 -11.68 -4.67
N ARG A 129 19.45 -10.56 -4.34
CA ARG A 129 19.36 -10.07 -2.97
C ARG A 129 18.53 -11.01 -2.12
N ASN A 130 19.01 -11.31 -0.91
CA ASN A 130 18.30 -12.14 0.06
C ASN A 130 17.27 -11.32 0.84
N LEU A 131 16.29 -10.74 0.13
CA LEU A 131 15.22 -9.94 0.71
C LEU A 131 13.87 -10.61 0.47
N THR A 132 13.09 -10.82 1.52
CA THR A 132 11.76 -11.44 1.42
C THR A 132 10.71 -10.53 2.04
N GLU A 133 9.57 -10.37 1.35
CA GLU A 133 8.34 -9.85 1.96
C GLU A 133 7.61 -11.02 2.64
N VAL A 134 7.39 -10.87 3.95
CA VAL A 134 6.61 -11.82 4.75
C VAL A 134 5.23 -11.23 4.96
N ILE A 135 4.21 -11.98 4.60
CA ILE A 135 2.81 -11.59 4.74
C ILE A 135 2.16 -12.52 5.73
N LEU A 136 1.76 -11.97 6.87
CA LEU A 136 1.02 -12.69 7.90
C LEU A 136 -0.47 -12.53 7.60
N LYS A 137 -1.08 -13.62 7.17
CA LYS A 137 -2.53 -13.67 6.98
C LYS A 137 -3.20 -14.01 8.31
N PRO A 138 -4.15 -13.19 8.78
CA PRO A 138 -4.90 -13.53 9.98
C PRO A 138 -5.65 -14.85 9.77
N SER A 139 -5.77 -15.66 10.82
CA SER A 139 -6.60 -16.87 10.77
C SER A 139 -8.05 -16.53 10.38
N PRO A 140 -8.81 -17.44 9.75
CA PRO A 140 -10.15 -17.12 9.23
C PRO A 140 -11.10 -16.43 10.22
N PRO A 141 -11.23 -16.85 11.50
CA PRO A 141 -12.10 -16.16 12.46
C PRO A 141 -11.70 -14.71 12.71
N LEU A 142 -10.39 -14.44 12.84
CA LEU A 142 -9.86 -13.10 13.01
C LEU A 142 -10.00 -12.28 11.71
N GLY A 143 -9.74 -12.91 10.56
CA GLY A 143 -9.92 -12.31 9.25
C GLY A 143 -11.35 -11.84 9.02
N TRP A 144 -12.36 -12.65 9.38
CA TRP A 144 -13.78 -12.25 9.28
C TRP A 144 -14.13 -11.07 10.18
N VAL A 145 -13.60 -11.02 11.41
CA VAL A 145 -13.80 -9.89 12.32
C VAL A 145 -13.15 -8.61 11.76
N LEU A 146 -11.94 -8.72 11.21
CA LEU A 146 -11.24 -7.60 10.59
C LEU A 146 -11.97 -7.11 9.33
N MET A 147 -12.41 -8.02 8.46
CA MET A 147 -13.24 -7.71 7.30
C MET A 147 -14.58 -7.06 7.70
N GLY A 148 -15.24 -7.58 8.73
CA GLY A 148 -16.49 -7.02 9.23
C GLY A 148 -16.31 -5.62 9.83
N LYS A 149 -15.22 -5.40 10.57
CA LYS A 149 -14.85 -4.08 11.09
C LYS A 149 -14.60 -3.09 9.96
N GLU A 150 -13.88 -3.50 8.92
CA GLU A 150 -13.59 -2.62 7.78
C GLU A 150 -14.84 -2.36 6.94
N GLY A 151 -15.66 -3.38 6.66
CA GLY A 151 -16.95 -3.21 5.99
C GLY A 151 -17.90 -2.31 6.77
N LEU A 152 -17.92 -2.39 8.11
CA LEU A 152 -18.66 -1.45 8.96
C LEU A 152 -18.09 -0.03 8.90
N ARG A 153 -16.76 0.11 8.81
CA ARG A 153 -16.09 1.41 8.68
C ARG A 153 -16.37 2.05 7.33
N GLU A 154 -16.41 1.27 6.26
CA GLU A 154 -16.74 1.68 4.90
C GLU A 154 -18.25 2.02 4.78
N LEU A 155 -19.12 1.22 5.39
CA LEU A 155 -20.54 1.56 5.55
C LEU A 155 -20.74 2.85 6.35
N ALA A 156 -19.95 3.06 7.41
CA ALA A 156 -19.98 4.27 8.22
C ALA A 156 -19.32 5.48 7.52
N SER A 157 -18.51 5.27 6.48
CA SER A 157 -17.91 6.36 5.69
C SER A 157 -18.87 6.91 4.63
N LEU A 158 -19.89 6.13 4.23
CA LEU A 158 -20.95 6.56 3.33
C LEU A 158 -21.79 7.69 3.95
N MET A 159 -21.78 8.83 3.28
CA MET A 159 -22.43 10.07 3.73
C MET A 159 -23.93 9.88 4.03
N GLY A 160 -24.63 9.05 3.24
CA GLY A 160 -26.05 8.76 3.46
C GLY A 160 -26.34 8.05 4.79
N LEU A 161 -25.49 7.10 5.20
CA LEU A 161 -25.63 6.39 6.47
C LEU A 161 -25.27 7.28 7.67
N LYS A 162 -24.25 8.14 7.55
CA LYS A 162 -23.91 9.13 8.58
C LYS A 162 -25.09 10.06 8.89
N VAL A 163 -25.76 10.54 7.84
CA VAL A 163 -26.94 11.42 7.96
C VAL A 163 -28.10 10.67 8.62
N VAL A 164 -28.35 9.40 8.26
CA VAL A 164 -29.41 8.58 8.88
C VAL A 164 -29.11 8.30 10.36
N PHE A 165 -27.88 7.95 10.72
CA PHE A 165 -27.50 7.75 12.12
C PHE A 165 -27.62 9.04 12.94
N LEU A 166 -27.17 10.18 12.39
CA LEU A 166 -27.31 11.48 13.04
C LEU A 166 -28.78 11.87 13.23
N ALA A 167 -29.62 11.70 12.20
CA ALA A 167 -31.05 11.98 12.25
C ALA A 167 -31.78 11.10 13.28
N THR A 168 -31.43 9.82 13.33
CA THR A 168 -31.99 8.86 14.29
C THR A 168 -31.59 9.24 15.72
N PHE A 169 -30.31 9.55 15.95
CA PHE A 169 -29.81 10.00 17.25
C PHE A 169 -30.46 11.31 17.69
N LEU A 170 -30.62 12.28 16.77
CA LEU A 170 -31.30 13.55 17.01
C LEU A 170 -32.75 13.32 17.47
N THR A 171 -33.46 12.42 16.78
CA THR A 171 -34.86 12.11 17.08
C THR A 171 -34.99 11.48 18.47
N PHE A 172 -34.11 10.54 18.82
CA PHE A 172 -34.08 9.96 20.17
C PHE A 172 -33.73 10.99 21.25
N ALA A 173 -32.76 11.87 20.99
CA ALA A 173 -32.36 12.91 21.95
C ALA A 173 -33.51 13.89 22.23
N ILE A 174 -34.22 14.33 21.19
CA ILE A 174 -35.41 15.21 21.32
C ILE A 174 -36.51 14.49 22.13
N PHE A 175 -36.79 13.23 21.79
CA PHE A 175 -37.83 12.46 22.47
C PHE A 175 -37.51 12.24 23.96
N ALA A 176 -36.26 11.89 24.26
CA ALA A 176 -35.79 11.69 25.64
C ALA A 176 -35.80 13.00 26.44
N ALA A 177 -35.36 14.12 25.85
CA ALA A 177 -35.40 15.44 26.49
C ALA A 177 -36.84 15.86 26.84
N PHE A 178 -37.76 15.70 25.90
CA PHE A 178 -39.17 16.03 26.10
C PHE A 178 -39.81 15.14 27.17
N PHE A 179 -39.53 13.84 27.14
CA PHE A 179 -40.03 12.88 28.12
C PHE A 179 -39.49 13.16 29.52
N LEU A 180 -38.19 13.46 29.65
CA LEU A 180 -37.55 13.81 30.91
C LEU A 180 -38.14 15.10 31.49
N TRP A 181 -38.39 16.11 30.64
CA TRP A 181 -39.07 17.33 31.04
C TRP A 181 -40.48 17.06 31.59
N LEU A 182 -41.29 16.26 30.88
CA LEU A 182 -42.64 15.88 31.32
C LEU A 182 -42.63 15.18 32.68
N ILE A 183 -41.69 14.25 32.91
CA ILE A 183 -41.54 13.55 34.19
C ILE A 183 -41.23 14.53 35.32
N ILE A 184 -40.30 15.46 35.09
CA ILE A 184 -39.89 16.43 36.11
C ILE A 184 -41.06 17.39 36.44
N VAL A 185 -41.80 17.86 35.45
CA VAL A 185 -43.00 18.71 35.63
C VAL A 185 -44.11 17.97 36.38
N ALA A 186 -44.33 16.69 36.05
CA ALA A 186 -45.32 15.85 36.73
C ALA A 186 -44.97 15.65 38.21
N LYS A 187 -43.69 15.53 38.55
CA LYS A 187 -43.21 15.34 39.93
C LYS A 187 -43.05 16.63 40.75
N MET A 188 -43.12 17.81 40.14
CA MET A 188 -43.01 19.10 40.84
C MET A 188 -44.25 19.43 41.69
N ARG A 189 -44.07 19.53 43.01
CA ARG A 189 -45.09 19.96 44.01
C ARG A 189 -45.01 21.47 44.34
N ILE A 190 -44.98 22.34 43.33
CA ILE A 190 -44.96 23.80 43.52
C ILE A 190 -46.40 24.35 43.51
N ARG A 191 -46.81 25.06 44.58
CA ARG A 191 -48.20 25.52 44.80
C ARG A 191 -48.64 26.72 43.93
N PRO A 192 -47.86 27.79 43.71
CA PRO A 192 -48.26 28.83 42.78
C PRO A 192 -48.12 28.38 41.33
N ARG A 193 -49.24 28.33 40.59
CA ARG A 193 -49.34 27.84 39.21
C ARG A 193 -48.42 28.62 38.24
N VAL A 194 -48.30 29.94 38.44
CA VAL A 194 -47.43 30.82 37.64
C VAL A 194 -45.95 30.50 37.86
N LEU A 195 -45.53 30.32 39.12
CA LEU A 195 -44.15 29.95 39.44
C LEU A 195 -43.80 28.56 38.89
N LYS A 196 -44.74 27.60 38.95
CA LYS A 196 -44.56 26.27 38.37
C LYS A 196 -44.36 26.34 36.85
N GLN A 197 -45.08 27.21 36.15
CA GLN A 197 -44.90 27.43 34.70
C GLN A 197 -43.54 28.05 34.38
N ILE A 198 -43.11 29.06 35.14
CA ILE A 198 -41.80 29.70 34.95
C ILE A 198 -40.66 28.68 35.18
N VAL A 199 -40.73 27.89 36.25
CA VAL A 199 -39.72 26.86 36.56
C VAL A 199 -39.75 25.72 35.53
N ALA A 200 -40.93 25.28 35.10
CA ALA A 200 -41.07 24.28 34.05
C ALA A 200 -40.46 24.77 32.72
N PHE A 201 -40.69 26.03 32.35
CA PHE A 201 -40.13 26.64 31.15
C PHE A 201 -38.61 26.78 31.24
N ALA A 202 -38.08 27.27 32.38
CA ALA A 202 -36.64 27.35 32.60
C ALA A 202 -35.96 25.97 32.52
N LEU A 203 -36.58 24.92 33.06
CA LEU A 203 -36.09 23.55 32.95
C LEU A 203 -36.16 23.01 31.53
N PHE A 204 -37.22 23.33 30.78
CA PHE A 204 -37.32 22.96 29.37
C PHE A 204 -36.16 23.57 28.57
N VAL A 205 -35.88 24.85 28.79
CA VAL A 205 -34.76 25.55 28.14
C VAL A 205 -33.43 24.91 28.50
N LEU A 206 -33.18 24.61 29.79
CA LEU A 206 -31.94 23.96 30.24
C LEU A 206 -31.75 22.54 29.68
N ILE A 207 -32.80 21.72 29.66
CA ILE A 207 -32.75 20.36 29.12
C ILE A 207 -32.53 20.42 27.60
N SER A 208 -33.19 21.34 26.91
CA SER A 208 -33.08 21.50 25.46
C SER A 208 -31.71 22.04 25.04
N THR A 209 -31.12 22.99 25.79
CA THR A 209 -29.76 23.46 25.52
C THR A 209 -28.71 22.40 25.83
N ALA A 210 -28.87 21.60 26.89
CA ALA A 210 -28.00 20.47 27.18
C ALA A 210 -28.08 19.38 26.09
N ALA A 211 -29.29 19.04 25.64
CA ALA A 211 -29.50 18.11 24.54
C ALA A 211 -28.94 18.66 23.21
N GLY A 212 -29.16 19.94 22.92
CA GLY A 212 -28.58 20.63 21.75
C GLY A 212 -27.05 20.62 21.77
N TRP A 213 -26.43 20.87 22.93
CA TRP A 213 -24.97 20.79 23.08
C TRP A 213 -24.43 19.37 22.87
N GLY A 214 -25.11 18.36 23.42
CA GLY A 214 -24.79 16.96 23.20
C GLY A 214 -24.91 16.55 21.73
N VAL A 215 -25.96 17.00 21.05
CA VAL A 215 -26.14 16.81 19.60
C VAL A 215 -25.02 17.47 18.80
N VAL A 216 -24.62 18.71 19.14
CA VAL A 216 -23.53 19.41 18.45
C VAL A 216 -22.19 18.68 18.63
N GLN A 217 -21.90 18.17 19.82
CA GLN A 217 -20.70 17.35 20.08
C GLN A 217 -20.71 16.05 19.26
N VAL A 218 -21.85 15.36 19.19
CA VAL A 218 -22.00 14.14 18.39
C VAL A 218 -21.96 14.45 16.89
N ALA A 219 -22.57 15.55 16.45
CA ALA A 219 -22.54 16.01 15.07
C ALA A 219 -21.11 16.36 14.64
N LYS A 220 -20.32 17.02 15.49
CA LYS A 220 -18.88 17.25 15.26
C LYS A 220 -18.09 15.94 15.14
N ALA A 221 -18.39 14.94 15.98
CA ALA A 221 -17.74 13.63 15.92
C ALA A 221 -18.13 12.81 14.67
N VAL A 222 -19.35 12.98 14.14
CA VAL A 222 -19.90 12.21 13.01
C VAL A 222 -19.64 12.89 11.66
N LEU A 223 -19.76 14.21 11.59
CA LEU A 223 -19.56 15.02 10.39
C LEU A 223 -18.11 15.49 10.21
N GLY A 224 -17.31 15.43 11.27
CA GLY A 224 -15.92 15.87 11.29
C GLY A 224 -15.79 17.39 11.40
N GLU A 225 -15.02 17.86 12.39
CA GLU A 225 -14.32 19.14 12.24
C GLU A 225 -13.40 18.98 11.00
N ASN A 226 -13.38 19.96 10.10
CA ASN A 226 -12.38 20.06 9.02
C ASN A 226 -10.97 20.34 9.60
N ASP A 227 -10.71 19.90 10.82
CA ASP A 227 -9.40 19.79 11.41
C ASP A 227 -8.80 18.54 10.80
N GLY A 228 -8.25 18.71 9.60
CA GLY A 228 -7.50 17.71 8.84
C GLY A 228 -7.73 16.31 9.37
N TRP A 229 -8.87 15.70 9.00
CA TRP A 229 -8.98 14.24 8.93
C TRP A 229 -7.93 13.83 7.91
N THR A 230 -6.68 13.84 8.35
CA THR A 230 -5.65 13.02 7.81
C THR A 230 -6.26 11.64 7.94
N SER A 231 -6.72 11.14 6.80
CA SER A 231 -6.41 9.80 6.39
C SER A 231 -4.96 9.49 6.81
N THR A 232 -4.74 9.21 8.08
CA THR A 232 -3.55 8.58 8.65
C THR A 232 -3.69 7.07 8.46
N HIS A 233 -4.31 6.64 7.36
CA HIS A 233 -3.62 5.64 6.56
C HIS A 233 -2.47 6.42 5.94
N ASN A 234 -1.35 6.50 6.65
CA ASN A 234 -0.12 7.03 6.09
C ASN A 234 0.10 6.33 4.74
N HIS A 235 -0.15 7.05 3.65
CA HIS A 235 0.28 6.67 2.31
C HIS A 235 1.79 6.45 2.24
N GLU A 236 2.50 6.81 3.31
CA GLU A 236 3.95 6.82 3.43
C GLU A 236 4.60 5.43 3.31
N CYS A 237 3.87 4.33 3.54
CA CYS A 237 4.43 2.99 3.39
C CYS A 237 3.61 2.02 2.53
N LEU A 238 2.94 2.56 1.52
CA LEU A 238 2.32 1.72 0.49
C LEU A 238 3.40 1.05 -0.35
N ARG A 239 3.13 -0.19 -0.74
CA ARG A 239 4.02 -0.95 -1.62
C ARG A 239 4.24 -0.20 -2.93
N VAL A 240 5.51 0.08 -3.26
CA VAL A 240 5.93 0.57 -4.58
C VAL A 240 5.50 -0.44 -5.62
N ARG A 241 4.79 0.01 -6.66
CA ARG A 241 4.37 -0.89 -7.75
C ARG A 241 5.61 -1.35 -8.53
N TYR A 242 5.55 -2.54 -9.14
CA TYR A 242 6.69 -3.04 -9.94
C TYR A 242 7.11 -2.07 -11.06
N TYR A 243 6.16 -1.29 -11.58
CA TYR A 243 6.40 -0.26 -12.59
C TYR A 243 7.32 0.86 -12.08
N GLU A 244 7.12 1.32 -10.84
CA GLU A 244 7.98 2.34 -10.22
C GLU A 244 9.41 1.80 -9.98
N LEU A 245 9.56 0.51 -9.64
CA LEU A 245 10.88 -0.12 -9.58
C LEU A 245 11.52 -0.22 -10.96
N TYR A 246 10.75 -0.51 -12.01
CA TYR A 246 11.24 -0.52 -13.38
C TYR A 246 11.78 0.87 -13.78
N GLU A 247 11.02 1.94 -13.52
CA GLU A 247 11.44 3.32 -13.79
C GLU A 247 12.75 3.65 -13.07
N LYS A 248 12.85 3.31 -11.78
CA LYS A 248 14.09 3.49 -11.02
C LYS A 248 15.28 2.75 -11.65
N LEU A 249 15.10 1.48 -12.04
CA LEU A 249 16.16 0.72 -12.71
C LEU A 249 16.49 1.30 -14.08
N TYR A 250 15.52 1.87 -14.78
CA TYR A 250 15.71 2.55 -16.06
C TYR A 250 16.53 3.84 -15.92
N ASP A 251 16.36 4.59 -14.83
CA ASP A 251 17.19 5.74 -14.51
C ASP A 251 18.60 5.33 -14.07
N GLU A 252 18.72 4.34 -13.17
CA GLU A 252 20.01 3.77 -12.77
C GLU A 252 20.80 3.21 -13.97
N SER A 253 20.10 2.64 -14.96
CA SER A 253 20.73 2.14 -16.19
C SER A 253 21.40 3.24 -17.02
N LEU A 254 20.87 4.47 -16.97
CA LEU A 254 21.46 5.61 -17.68
C LEU A 254 22.79 6.01 -17.05
N GLU A 255 22.81 6.16 -15.73
CA GLU A 255 24.02 6.47 -14.96
C GLU A 255 25.06 5.36 -15.10
N TYR A 256 24.63 4.09 -15.05
CA TYR A 256 25.51 2.94 -15.23
C TYR A 256 26.12 2.90 -16.63
N THR A 257 25.31 3.13 -17.67
CA THR A 257 25.77 3.16 -19.06
C THR A 257 26.75 4.31 -19.29
N TYR A 258 26.52 5.48 -18.69
CA TYR A 258 27.43 6.62 -18.81
C TYR A 258 28.78 6.35 -18.11
N SER A 259 28.74 5.84 -16.88
CA SER A 259 29.93 5.56 -16.07
C SER A 259 30.78 4.38 -16.58
N HIS A 260 30.17 3.43 -17.29
CA HIS A 260 30.82 2.21 -17.77
C HIS A 260 30.70 2.02 -19.30
N LYS A 261 30.66 3.14 -20.04
CA LYS A 261 30.29 3.18 -21.48
C LYS A 261 30.92 2.09 -22.33
N GLU A 262 32.25 1.97 -22.33
CA GLU A 262 32.96 0.99 -23.17
C GLU A 262 32.63 -0.45 -22.78
N ARG A 263 32.70 -0.76 -21.47
CA ARG A 263 32.39 -2.08 -20.93
C ARG A 263 30.96 -2.51 -21.25
N VAL A 264 29.99 -1.63 -21.02
CA VAL A 264 28.57 -1.90 -21.29
C VAL A 264 28.34 -2.10 -22.78
N SER A 265 28.97 -1.29 -23.63
CA SER A 265 28.88 -1.44 -25.08
C SER A 265 29.40 -2.80 -25.53
N CYS A 266 30.53 -3.25 -25.01
CA CYS A 266 31.08 -4.55 -25.38
C CYS A 266 30.27 -5.73 -24.83
N GLU A 267 29.77 -5.63 -23.60
CA GLU A 267 28.93 -6.66 -22.99
C GLU A 267 27.59 -6.80 -23.75
N ALA A 268 26.96 -5.68 -24.07
CA ALA A 268 25.72 -5.63 -24.83
C ALA A 268 25.92 -6.10 -26.29
N PHE A 269 27.04 -5.72 -26.92
CA PHE A 269 27.39 -6.22 -28.25
C PHE A 269 27.57 -7.73 -28.24
N LYS A 270 28.29 -8.29 -27.26
CA LYS A 270 28.47 -9.74 -27.09
C LYS A 270 27.15 -10.47 -26.87
N TYR A 271 26.21 -9.86 -26.15
CA TYR A 271 24.86 -10.42 -26.02
C TYR A 271 24.17 -10.56 -27.39
N LEU A 272 24.30 -9.54 -28.26
CA LEU A 272 23.70 -9.57 -29.60
C LEU A 272 24.34 -10.61 -30.52
N GLU A 273 25.59 -11.02 -30.32
CA GLU A 273 26.24 -12.07 -31.12
C GLU A 273 25.48 -13.40 -31.08
N HIS A 274 24.69 -13.65 -30.03
CA HIS A 274 23.82 -14.82 -29.91
C HIS A 274 22.41 -14.61 -30.47
N GLU A 275 22.00 -13.35 -30.66
CA GLU A 275 20.63 -12.99 -31.06
C GLU A 275 20.54 -12.57 -32.53
N LEU A 276 21.62 -12.08 -33.12
CA LEU A 276 21.68 -11.59 -34.49
C LEU A 276 22.44 -12.55 -35.40
N SER A 277 22.14 -12.53 -36.70
CA SER A 277 22.92 -13.25 -37.70
C SER A 277 24.32 -12.64 -37.85
N GLN A 278 25.27 -13.43 -38.35
CA GLN A 278 26.65 -12.96 -38.60
C GLN A 278 26.71 -11.71 -39.48
N SER A 279 25.87 -11.64 -40.53
CA SER A 279 25.80 -10.47 -41.41
C SER A 279 25.29 -9.21 -40.69
N GLU A 280 24.33 -9.35 -39.78
CA GLU A 280 23.83 -8.24 -38.97
C GLU A 280 24.89 -7.76 -37.97
N ILE A 281 25.63 -8.69 -37.34
CA ILE A 281 26.73 -8.38 -36.43
C ILE A 281 27.86 -7.62 -37.12
N GLU A 282 28.23 -7.99 -38.34
CA GLU A 282 29.26 -7.27 -39.10
C GLU A 282 28.84 -5.83 -39.43
N LYS A 283 27.59 -5.64 -39.87
CA LYS A 283 27.02 -4.31 -40.12
C LYS A 283 26.97 -3.47 -38.85
N LEU A 284 26.54 -4.06 -37.74
CA LEU A 284 26.49 -3.42 -36.44
C LEU A 284 27.89 -3.01 -35.98
N ARG A 285 28.87 -3.92 -36.06
CA ARG A 285 30.27 -3.64 -35.70
C ARG A 285 30.84 -2.48 -36.51
N LYS A 286 30.59 -2.46 -37.82
CA LYS A 286 31.02 -1.37 -38.72
C LYS A 286 30.38 -0.03 -38.36
N ALA A 287 29.07 -0.02 -38.08
CA ALA A 287 28.36 1.21 -37.71
C ALA A 287 28.82 1.78 -36.36
N LEU A 288 29.09 0.91 -35.40
CA LEU A 288 29.47 1.33 -34.04
C LEU A 288 30.96 1.65 -33.89
N SER A 289 31.81 1.19 -34.82
CA SER A 289 33.28 1.31 -34.70
C SER A 289 33.80 0.79 -33.35
N LEU A 290 33.14 -0.23 -32.78
CA LEU A 290 33.47 -0.78 -31.46
C LEU A 290 34.72 -1.65 -31.55
N ASN A 291 35.66 -1.41 -30.64
CA ASN A 291 36.83 -2.26 -30.46
C ASN A 291 36.72 -3.00 -29.12
N CYS A 292 35.99 -4.12 -29.15
CA CYS A 292 35.79 -4.97 -27.98
C CYS A 292 36.84 -6.08 -28.00
N SER A 293 37.96 -5.85 -27.30
CA SER A 293 38.96 -6.89 -27.06
C SER A 293 38.33 -7.98 -26.18
N SER A 294 38.45 -9.23 -26.64
CA SER A 294 37.99 -10.45 -25.94
C SER A 294 38.64 -10.66 -24.58
#